data_AF-A0A2C8FBN2-F1
#
_entry.id   AF-A0A2C8FBN2-F1
#
_cell.length_a   1.000
_cell.length_b   1.000
_cell.length_c   1.000
_cell.angle_alpha   90.00
_cell.angle_beta   90.00
_cell.angle_gamma   90.00
#
_symmetry.space_group_name_H-M   'P 1'
#
loop_
_entity.id
_entity.type
_entity.pdbx_description
1 polymer ?
#
loop_
_entity_poly.entity_id
_entity_poly.type
_entity_poly.pdbx_seq_one_letter_code
_entity_poly.pdbx_strand_id
1 'polypeptide(L)' 'MSTGHRILIKNGKLLALALAGIIVVAGYFCLPWVQQQLKIDACLDRGGRWDYAAERCSDSKPTNN' A
#
# COMPACT_ATOMS: atom_id res chain seq x y z
N MET A 1 20.16 31.94 -28.80
CA MET A 1 19.00 31.03 -28.64
C MET A 1 19.16 30.28 -27.32
N SER A 2 18.47 30.70 -26.26
CA SER A 2 18.31 29.88 -25.04
C SER A 2 17.17 30.46 -24.20
N THR A 3 15.94 30.06 -24.53
CA THR A 3 14.71 30.50 -23.86
C THR A 3 13.91 29.30 -23.34
N GLY A 4 14.58 28.17 -23.03
CA GLY A 4 13.92 26.90 -22.66
C GLY A 4 13.77 26.65 -21.15
N HIS A 5 14.56 27.29 -20.29
CA HIS A 5 14.66 26.86 -18.89
C HIS A 5 13.71 27.58 -17.91
N ARG A 6 13.07 28.68 -18.32
CA ARG A 6 12.26 29.53 -17.41
C ARG A 6 10.80 29.10 -17.27
N ILE A 7 10.30 28.21 -18.13
CA ILE A 7 8.92 27.70 -18.06
C ILE A 7 8.75 26.68 -16.93
N LEU A 8 9.81 25.96 -16.55
CA LEU A 8 9.72 24.86 -15.57
C LEU A 8 9.44 25.32 -14.12
N ILE A 9 9.79 26.56 -13.74
CA ILE A 9 9.81 26.99 -12.33
C ILE A 9 8.50 27.69 -11.91
N LYS A 10 7.81 28.41 -12.81
CA LYS A 10 6.55 29.12 -12.47
C LYS A 10 5.40 28.17 -12.13
N ASN A 11 5.42 26.95 -12.66
CA ASN A 11 4.42 25.91 -12.38
C ASN A 11 4.85 24.95 -11.25
N GLY A 12 5.98 25.19 -10.59
CA GLY A 12 6.51 24.29 -9.55
C GLY A 12 5.53 24.05 -8.39
N LYS A 13 4.73 25.07 -8.02
CA LYS A 13 3.66 24.94 -7.03
C LYS A 13 2.52 24.04 -7.53
N LEU A 14 2.15 24.17 -8.81
CA LEU A 14 1.11 23.35 -9.43
C LEU A 14 1.58 21.89 -9.58
N LEU A 15 2.85 21.69 -9.96
CA LEU A 15 3.47 20.38 -10.03
C LEU A 15 3.58 19.71 -8.66
N ALA A 16 3.98 20.47 -7.62
CA ALA A 16 4.03 19.95 -6.26
C ALA A 16 2.65 19.52 -5.76
N LEU A 17 1.60 20.31 -6.03
CA LEU A 17 0.22 19.96 -5.70
C LEU A 17 -0.25 18.71 -6.47
N ALA A 18 0.08 18.59 -7.76
CA ALA A 18 -0.26 17.42 -8.56
C ALA A 18 0.43 16.15 -8.02
N LEU A 19 1.73 16.22 -7.69
CA LEU A 19 2.47 15.10 -7.10
C LEU A 19 1.94 14.71 -5.72
N ALA A 20 1.64 15.69 -4.87
CA ALA A 20 1.03 15.43 -3.57
C ALA A 20 -0.33 14.73 -3.73
N GLY A 21 -1.16 15.17 -4.67
CA GLY A 21 -2.42 14.52 -5.00
C GLY A 21 -2.25 13.07 -5.44
N ILE A 22 -1.28 12.78 -6.31
CA ILE A 22 -0.97 11.42 -6.77
C ILE A 22 -0.55 10.54 -5.59
N ILE A 23 0.30 11.02 -4.69
CA ILE A 23 0.75 10.27 -3.51
C ILE A 23 -0.43 9.94 -2.58
N VAL A 24 -1.32 10.90 -2.34
CA VAL A 24 -2.51 10.68 -1.49
C VAL A 24 -3.44 9.64 -2.11
N VAL A 25 -3.71 9.74 -3.42
CA VAL A 25 -4.56 8.77 -4.12
C VAL A 25 -3.91 7.39 -4.11
N ALA A 26 -2.64 7.29 -4.48
CA ALA A 26 -1.89 6.02 -4.46
C ALA A 26 -1.87 5.40 -3.05
N GLY A 27 -1.65 6.21 -2.02
CA GLY A 27 -1.71 5.78 -0.63
C GLY A 27 -3.08 5.21 -0.26
N TYR A 28 -4.16 5.92 -0.60
CA TYR A 28 -5.53 5.48 -0.31
C TYR A 28 -5.85 4.09 -0.91
N PHE A 29 -5.43 3.84 -2.15
CA PHE A 29 -5.66 2.54 -2.80
C PHE A 29 -4.70 1.44 -2.34
N CYS A 30 -3.44 1.76 -2.05
CA CYS A 30 -2.43 0.76 -1.66
C CYS A 30 -2.54 0.33 -0.18
N LEU A 31 -2.94 1.23 0.72
CA LEU A 31 -3.04 0.97 2.17
C LEU A 31 -3.85 -0.29 2.53
N PRO A 32 -5.10 -0.49 2.05
CA PRO A 32 -5.89 -1.67 2.43
C PRO A 32 -5.26 -2.98 1.94
N TRP A 33 -4.69 -2.97 0.73
CA TRP A 33 -4.02 -4.13 0.17
C TRP A 33 -2.79 -4.52 1.00
N VAL A 34 -1.96 -3.55 1.39
CA VAL A 34 -0.80 -3.79 2.26
C VAL A 34 -1.22 -4.35 3.62
N GLN A 35 -2.28 -3.81 4.23
CA GLN A 35 -2.78 -4.34 5.50
C GLN A 35 -3.26 -5.78 5.39
N GLN A 36 -3.88 -6.17 4.28
CA GLN A 36 -4.27 -7.55 4.03
C GLN A 36 -3.06 -8.46 3.89
N GLN A 37 -2.04 -8.05 3.13
CA GLN A 37 -0.81 -8.83 2.99
C GLN A 37 -0.11 -9.03 4.34
N LEU A 38 -0.01 -8.00 5.18
CA LEU A 38 0.57 -8.12 6.52
C LEU A 38 -0.19 -9.10 7.43
N LYS A 39 -1.52 -9.19 7.31
CA LYS A 39 -2.32 -10.16 8.05
C LYS A 39 -2.07 -11.60 7.58
N ILE A 40 -1.94 -11.79 6.27
CA ILE A 40 -1.61 -13.09 5.67
C ILE A 40 -0.22 -13.52 6.13
N ASP A 41 0.77 -12.64 6.01
CA ASP A 41 2.16 -12.90 6.40
C ASP A 41 2.27 -13.28 7.87
N ALA A 42 1.67 -12.49 8.76
CA ALA A 42 1.64 -12.80 10.19
C ALA A 42 0.92 -14.12 10.53
N CYS A 43 -0.07 -14.53 9.72
CA CYS A 43 -0.73 -15.84 9.87
C CYS A 43 0.21 -16.98 9.48
N LEU A 44 0.90 -16.85 8.35
CA LEU A 44 1.83 -17.84 7.82
C LEU A 44 3.06 -17.99 8.72
N ASP A 45 3.58 -16.88 9.26
CA ASP A 45 4.72 -16.87 10.18
C ASP A 45 4.45 -17.62 11.49
N ARG A 46 3.19 -17.63 11.94
CA ARG A 46 2.75 -18.39 13.13
C ARG A 46 2.50 -19.87 12.83
N GLY A 47 2.67 -20.29 11.59
CA GLY A 47 2.35 -21.65 11.12
C GLY A 47 0.85 -21.90 10.90
N GLY A 48 0.05 -20.84 10.84
CA GLY A 48 -1.37 -20.90 10.48
C GLY A 48 -1.58 -21.07 8.98
N ARG A 49 -2.83 -21.28 8.57
CA ARG A 49 -3.23 -21.30 7.16
C ARG A 49 -4.23 -20.19 6.89
N TRP A 50 -3.92 -19.31 5.95
CA TRP A 50 -4.85 -18.26 5.57
C TRP A 50 -6.05 -18.82 4.79
N ASP A 51 -7.26 -18.50 5.24
CA ASP A 51 -8.51 -18.78 4.52
C ASP A 51 -8.90 -17.54 3.68
N TYR A 52 -8.77 -17.66 2.36
CA TYR A 52 -9.09 -16.59 1.43
C TYR A 52 -10.60 -16.33 1.30
N ALA A 53 -11.45 -17.32 1.57
CA ALA A 53 -12.90 -17.17 1.48
C ALA A 53 -13.47 -16.47 2.73
N ALA A 54 -12.93 -16.80 3.90
CA ALA A 54 -13.35 -16.20 5.17
C ALA A 54 -12.48 -15.01 5.63
N GLU A 55 -11.47 -14.62 4.82
CA GLU A 55 -10.50 -13.56 5.09
C GLU A 55 -9.90 -13.59 6.51
N ARG A 56 -9.59 -14.80 7.00
CA ARG A 56 -9.11 -15.01 8.36
C ARG A 56 -8.03 -16.10 8.43
N CYS A 57 -7.19 -16.00 9.45
CA CYS A 57 -6.23 -17.07 9.74
C CYS A 57 -6.96 -18.28 10.35
N SER A 58 -6.64 -19.47 9.84
CA SER A 58 -7.02 -20.75 10.42
C SER A 58 -5.84 -21.28 11.21
N ASP A 59 -5.96 -21.26 12.53
CA ASP A 59 -4.96 -21.81 13.44
C ASP A 59 -5.09 -23.34 13.45
N SER A 60 -4.43 -24.03 12.52
CA SER A 60 -4.36 -25.49 12.55
C SER A 60 -3.30 -25.99 13.54
N LYS A 61 -3.21 -25.42 14.75
CA LYS A 61 -2.58 -26.15 15.85
C LYS A 61 -3.65 -27.07 16.42
N PRO A 62 -3.49 -28.40 16.36
CA PRO A 62 -4.33 -29.26 17.19
C PRO A 62 -4.14 -28.81 18.63
N THR A 63 -5.20 -28.37 19.28
CA THR A 63 -5.22 -28.22 20.74
C THR A 63 -5.21 -29.65 21.28
N ASN A 64 -4.02 -30.24 21.42
CA ASN A 64 -3.87 -31.47 22.19
C ASN A 64 -4.12 -31.12 23.67
N ASN A 65 -5.39 -31.35 24.06
CA ASN A 65 -5.88 -31.41 25.43
C ASN A 65 -5.23 -32.60 26.15
#